data_AF-A0A9P6NDE4-F1
#
_entry.id   AF-A0A9P6NDE4-F1
#
_cell.length_a   1.000
_cell.length_b   1.000
_cell.length_c   1.000
_cell.angle_alpha   90.00
_cell.angle_beta   90.00
_cell.angle_gamma   90.00
#
_symmetry.space_group_name_H-M   'P 1'
#
loop_
_entity.id
_entity.type
_entity.pdbx_description
1 polymer ?
#
loop_
_entity_poly.entity_id
_entity_poly.type
_entity_poly.pdbx_seq_one_letter_code
_entity_poly.pdbx_strand_id
1 'polypeptide(L)'
;SVKKQNKMVSEWLPDHNTPYCESVTDVIKYLIGWINKETPYPCSPTLVEISKLPQELPSVILDDTQIFQSKLEPEAILETNTKLPPRQKASWFQHRQLFLHELASFGISSATLDWKCSPESPWNSVILACVAKHYEWAKSRGAFSMYPINIEHTGKLMCLGTLERWL
;
A
#
# COMPACT_ATOMS: atom_id res chain seq x y z
N SER A 1 4.88 18.59 9.54
CA SER A 1 6.27 18.10 9.61
C SER A 1 6.23 16.64 9.98
N VAL A 2 6.84 15.77 9.18
CA VAL A 2 6.91 14.31 9.36
C VAL A 2 7.28 13.92 10.79
N LYS A 3 8.18 14.68 11.44
CA LYS A 3 8.58 14.43 12.84
C LYS A 3 7.42 14.51 13.83
N LYS A 4 6.45 15.40 13.62
CA LYS A 4 5.28 15.56 14.50
C LYS A 4 4.29 14.40 14.29
N GLN A 5 4.06 13.99 13.05
CA GLN A 5 3.21 12.84 12.71
C GLN A 5 3.80 11.56 13.29
N ASN A 6 5.09 11.32 13.05
CA ASN A 6 5.80 10.15 13.57
C ASN A 6 5.73 10.08 15.08
N LYS A 7 5.83 11.21 15.78
CA LYS A 7 5.65 11.25 17.23
C LYS A 7 4.24 10.79 17.64
N MET A 8 3.18 11.30 16.99
CA MET A 8 1.79 10.94 17.30
C MET A 8 1.51 9.44 17.13
N VAL A 9 2.07 8.82 16.10
CA VAL A 9 1.83 7.39 15.83
C VAL A 9 2.83 6.47 16.56
N SER A 10 3.96 7.00 17.03
CA SER A 10 4.99 6.21 17.73
C SER A 10 4.58 5.67 19.09
N GLU A 11 3.59 6.28 19.75
CA GLU A 11 3.18 5.90 21.10
C GLU A 11 2.43 4.56 21.15
N TRP A 12 1.80 4.14 20.05
CA TRP A 12 0.95 2.95 20.00
C TRP A 12 1.32 1.95 18.88
N LEU A 13 2.23 2.33 17.98
CA LEU A 13 2.74 1.43 16.94
C LEU A 13 4.02 0.73 17.37
N PRO A 14 4.27 -0.49 16.86
CA PRO A 14 5.55 -1.16 17.05
C PRO A 14 6.72 -0.35 16.47
N ASP A 15 7.93 -0.70 16.93
CA ASP A 15 9.16 -0.13 16.40
C ASP A 15 9.23 -0.31 14.87
N HIS A 16 9.76 0.71 14.18
CA HIS A 16 9.94 0.70 12.74
C HIS A 16 10.76 -0.48 12.20
N ASN A 17 11.64 -1.06 13.02
CA ASN A 17 12.46 -2.23 12.66
C ASN A 17 11.78 -3.57 12.95
N THR A 18 10.51 -3.57 13.37
CA THR A 18 9.78 -4.84 13.54
C THR A 18 9.50 -5.49 12.19
N PRO A 19 9.46 -6.84 12.11
CA PRO A 19 9.10 -7.56 10.89
C PRO A 19 7.76 -7.14 10.29
N TYR A 20 6.81 -6.72 11.12
CA TYR A 20 5.54 -6.16 10.68
C TYR A 20 5.75 -4.86 9.90
N CYS A 21 6.41 -3.87 10.51
CA CYS A 21 6.71 -2.58 9.86
C CYS A 21 7.53 -2.75 8.58
N GLU A 22 8.50 -3.66 8.57
CA GLU A 22 9.26 -4.02 7.36
C GLU A 22 8.35 -4.57 6.26
N SER A 23 7.42 -5.48 6.60
CA SER A 23 6.49 -6.06 5.62
C SER A 23 5.54 -5.02 5.02
N VAL A 24 5.00 -4.11 5.84
CA VAL A 24 4.13 -3.01 5.38
C VAL A 24 4.92 -2.08 4.48
N THR A 25 6.14 -1.74 4.90
CA THR A 25 7.09 -0.92 4.14
C THR A 25 7.37 -1.54 2.77
N ASP A 26 7.77 -2.80 2.70
CA ASP A 26 8.11 -3.44 1.42
C ASP A 26 6.91 -3.52 0.48
N VAL A 27 5.70 -3.72 1.02
CA VAL A 27 4.46 -3.75 0.23
C VAL A 27 4.12 -2.39 -0.35
N ILE A 28 4.10 -1.33 0.45
CA ILE A 28 3.76 0.00 -0.10
C ILE A 28 4.75 0.39 -1.19
N LYS A 29 6.06 0.16 -0.99
CA LYS A 29 7.09 0.37 -2.02
C LYS A 29 6.73 -0.34 -3.31
N TYR A 30 6.43 -1.64 -3.21
CA TYR A 30 6.14 -2.45 -4.37
C TYR A 30 4.85 -2.00 -5.09
N LEU A 31 3.79 -1.68 -4.33
CA LEU A 31 2.51 -1.24 -4.90
C LEU A 31 2.65 0.10 -5.65
N ILE A 32 3.39 1.07 -5.09
CA ILE A 32 3.64 2.37 -5.75
C ILE A 32 4.75 2.33 -6.81
N GLY A 33 5.30 1.14 -7.09
CA GLY A 33 6.31 0.95 -8.15
C GLY A 33 7.74 1.32 -7.75
N TRP A 34 8.04 1.47 -6.46
CA TRP A 34 9.39 1.64 -5.96
C TRP A 34 10.10 0.29 -5.79
N ILE A 35 10.78 -0.17 -6.85
CA ILE A 35 11.34 -1.53 -6.94
C ILE A 35 12.80 -1.59 -6.46
N ASN A 36 13.58 -0.52 -6.64
CA ASN A 36 14.99 -0.46 -6.23
C ASN A 36 15.41 0.96 -5.81
N LYS A 37 16.59 1.11 -5.21
CA LYS A 37 17.12 2.40 -4.72
C LYS A 37 17.34 3.45 -5.83
N GLU A 38 17.48 3.00 -7.07
CA GLU A 38 17.71 3.85 -8.25
C GLU A 38 16.39 4.36 -8.84
N THR A 39 15.27 3.71 -8.49
CA THR A 39 13.94 4.12 -8.92
C THR A 39 13.54 5.37 -8.12
N PRO A 40 13.29 6.52 -8.78
CA PRO A 40 12.83 7.71 -8.09
C PRO A 40 11.45 7.47 -7.47
N TYR A 41 11.12 8.20 -6.42
CA TYR A 41 9.75 8.22 -5.92
C TYR A 41 8.81 8.69 -7.04
N PRO A 42 7.61 8.09 -7.16
CA PRO A 42 6.62 8.54 -8.14
C PRO A 42 6.24 9.99 -7.87
N CYS A 43 5.90 10.73 -8.93
CA CYS A 43 5.45 12.11 -8.79
C CYS A 43 4.17 12.19 -7.93
N SER A 44 3.97 13.31 -7.23
CA SER A 44 2.67 13.63 -6.61
C SER A 44 1.55 13.56 -7.65
N PRO A 45 0.31 13.27 -7.23
CA PRO A 45 -0.83 13.20 -8.14
C PRO A 45 -1.07 14.52 -8.87
N THR A 46 -1.67 14.43 -10.05
CA THR A 46 -2.12 15.60 -10.79
C THR A 46 -3.45 16.12 -10.23
N LEU A 47 -3.76 17.40 -10.46
CA LEU A 47 -5.06 17.97 -10.08
C LEU A 47 -6.25 17.25 -10.73
N VAL A 48 -6.04 16.68 -11.93
CA VAL A 48 -7.05 15.89 -12.67
C VAL A 48 -7.31 14.55 -12.00
N GLU A 49 -6.29 13.93 -11.40
CA GLU A 49 -6.49 12.69 -10.63
C GLU A 49 -7.15 12.99 -9.29
N ILE A 50 -6.73 14.07 -8.61
CA ILE A 50 -7.34 14.50 -7.35
C ILE A 50 -8.85 14.78 -7.55
N SER A 51 -9.26 15.38 -8.67
CA SER A 51 -10.67 15.67 -8.94
C SER A 51 -11.51 14.42 -9.22
N LYS A 52 -10.89 13.26 -9.48
CA LYS A 52 -11.56 11.98 -9.71
C LYS A 52 -11.65 11.11 -8.46
N LEU A 53 -11.13 11.58 -7.32
CA LEU A 53 -11.18 10.80 -6.08
C LEU A 53 -12.61 10.34 -5.78
N PRO A 54 -12.78 9.09 -5.35
CA PRO A 54 -14.08 8.61 -4.93
C PRO A 54 -14.57 9.47 -3.77
N GLN A 55 -15.87 9.76 -3.73
CA GLN A 55 -16.48 10.42 -2.57
C GLN A 55 -16.72 9.46 -1.40
N GLU A 56 -16.27 8.21 -1.54
CA GLU A 56 -16.38 7.19 -0.51
C GLU A 56 -15.45 7.50 0.67
N LEU A 57 -15.90 7.13 1.86
CA LEU A 57 -15.10 7.26 3.07
C LEU A 57 -13.98 6.19 3.05
N PRO A 58 -12.78 6.50 3.55
CA PRO A 58 -11.70 5.53 3.70
C PRO A 58 -12.11 4.23 4.43
N SER A 59 -13.04 4.33 5.39
CA SER A 59 -13.60 3.16 6.08
C SER A 59 -14.39 2.22 5.17
N VAL A 60 -15.13 2.76 4.19
CA VAL A 60 -15.88 1.98 3.21
C VAL A 60 -14.92 1.23 2.29
N ILE A 61 -13.89 1.94 1.79
CA ILE A 61 -12.83 1.35 0.97
C ILE A 61 -12.15 0.21 1.72
N LEU A 62 -11.82 0.40 3.00
CA LEU A 62 -11.15 -0.61 3.82
C LEU A 62 -11.94 -1.91 3.96
N ASP A 63 -13.26 -1.83 4.03
CA ASP A 63 -14.14 -2.97 4.28
C ASP A 63 -14.69 -3.61 2.99
N ASP A 64 -14.57 -2.93 1.85
CA ASP A 64 -14.92 -3.50 0.56
C ASP A 64 -13.93 -4.59 0.12
N THR A 65 -14.43 -5.80 -0.09
CA THR A 65 -13.64 -6.96 -0.55
C THR A 65 -13.99 -7.41 -1.96
N GLN A 66 -14.90 -6.72 -2.66
CA GLN A 66 -15.38 -7.14 -3.98
C GLN A 66 -14.24 -7.23 -5.01
N ILE A 67 -13.28 -6.30 -4.95
CA ILE A 67 -12.12 -6.29 -5.84
C ILE A 67 -11.38 -7.63 -5.85
N PHE A 68 -11.32 -8.33 -4.71
CA PHE A 68 -10.59 -9.59 -4.57
C PHE A 68 -11.29 -10.80 -5.19
N GLN A 69 -12.52 -10.61 -5.69
CA GLN A 69 -13.25 -11.61 -6.47
C GLN A 69 -13.01 -11.43 -7.98
N SER A 70 -12.33 -10.36 -8.39
CA SER A 70 -12.03 -10.06 -9.78
C SER A 70 -11.14 -11.15 -10.38
N LYS A 71 -11.60 -11.70 -11.51
CA LYS A 71 -10.80 -12.61 -12.33
C LYS A 71 -9.98 -11.76 -13.28
N LEU A 72 -8.80 -11.34 -12.83
CA LEU A 72 -7.81 -10.76 -13.70
C LEU A 72 -7.10 -11.89 -14.43
N GLU A 73 -7.04 -11.80 -15.76
CA GLU A 73 -6.13 -12.65 -16.52
C GLU A 73 -4.73 -12.40 -15.99
N PRO A 74 -3.94 -13.46 -15.72
CA PRO A 74 -2.54 -13.28 -15.41
C PRO A 74 -1.94 -12.52 -16.59
N GLU A 75 -1.48 -11.27 -16.40
CA GLU A 75 -0.62 -10.67 -17.41
C GLU A 75 0.48 -11.70 -17.66
N ALA A 76 0.71 -12.03 -18.94
CA ALA A 76 1.88 -12.79 -19.32
C ALA A 76 3.03 -12.10 -18.60
N ILE A 77 3.61 -12.78 -17.60
CA ILE A 77 4.70 -12.23 -16.82
C ILE A 77 5.73 -11.93 -17.89
N LEU A 78 5.83 -10.66 -18.27
CA LEU A 78 6.94 -10.19 -19.04
C LEU A 78 8.08 -10.51 -18.08
N GLU A 79 8.79 -11.58 -18.38
CA GLU A 79 10.09 -11.96 -17.82
C GLU A 79 11.11 -10.85 -18.12
N THR A 80 10.73 -9.58 -17.98
CA THR A 80 11.60 -8.57 -17.41
C THR A 80 12.27 -9.23 -16.23
N ASN A 81 13.59 -9.37 -16.33
CA ASN A 81 14.53 -9.97 -15.39
C ASN A 81 14.54 -9.27 -14.01
N THR A 82 13.40 -8.77 -13.56
CA THR A 82 13.17 -8.15 -12.28
C THR A 82 13.17 -9.24 -11.22
N LYS A 83 14.37 -9.64 -10.80
CA LYS A 83 14.56 -10.51 -9.64
C LYS A 83 13.82 -9.86 -8.47
N LEU A 84 12.73 -10.49 -8.04
CA LEU A 84 12.06 -10.11 -6.81
C LEU A 84 13.08 -10.18 -5.65
N PRO A 85 13.07 -9.20 -4.74
CA PRO A 85 13.83 -9.30 -3.50
C PRO A 85 13.52 -10.63 -2.77
N PRO A 86 14.48 -11.19 -2.01
CA PRO A 86 14.40 -12.54 -1.46
C PRO A 86 13.20 -12.82 -0.54
N ARG A 87 12.53 -11.78 -0.04
CA ARG A 87 11.35 -11.88 0.84
C ARG A 87 10.02 -11.76 0.09
N GLN A 88 10.04 -11.41 -1.21
CA GLN A 88 8.85 -11.21 -2.03
C GLN A 88 8.52 -12.47 -2.83
N LYS A 89 7.28 -12.92 -2.73
CA LYS A 89 6.77 -14.10 -3.46
C LYS A 89 6.21 -13.69 -4.82
N ALA A 90 6.11 -14.65 -5.75
CA ALA A 90 5.46 -14.43 -7.04
C ALA A 90 4.00 -13.93 -6.91
N SER A 91 3.30 -14.24 -5.81
CA SER A 91 1.94 -13.73 -5.55
C SER A 91 1.87 -12.20 -5.44
N TRP A 92 2.99 -11.52 -5.20
CA TRP A 92 3.05 -10.05 -5.16
C TRP A 92 2.61 -9.43 -6.50
N PHE A 93 2.94 -10.04 -7.63
CA PHE A 93 2.49 -9.56 -8.95
C PHE A 93 0.97 -9.50 -9.03
N GLN A 94 0.28 -10.57 -8.60
CA GLN A 94 -1.18 -10.63 -8.58
C GLN A 94 -1.77 -9.58 -7.61
N HIS A 95 -1.17 -9.39 -6.44
CA HIS A 95 -1.60 -8.37 -5.49
C HIS A 95 -1.49 -6.97 -6.08
N ARG A 96 -0.40 -6.66 -6.79
CA ARG A 96 -0.23 -5.36 -7.44
C ARG A 96 -1.20 -5.16 -8.60
N GLN A 97 -1.49 -6.19 -9.39
CA GLN A 97 -2.51 -6.11 -10.44
C GLN A 97 -3.89 -5.77 -9.89
N LEU A 98 -4.31 -6.44 -8.82
CA LEU A 98 -5.58 -6.15 -8.15
C LEU A 98 -5.61 -4.73 -7.59
N PHE A 99 -4.50 -4.26 -7.00
CA PHE A 99 -4.37 -2.90 -6.49
C PHE A 99 -4.51 -1.86 -7.61
N LEU A 100 -3.79 -2.02 -8.72
CA LEU A 100 -3.90 -1.11 -9.86
C LEU A 100 -5.29 -1.16 -10.51
N HIS A 101 -5.91 -2.34 -10.56
CA HIS A 101 -7.27 -2.48 -11.07
C HIS A 101 -8.28 -1.71 -10.20
N GLU A 102 -8.12 -1.73 -8.88
CA GLU A 102 -8.93 -0.92 -7.96
C GLU A 102 -8.74 0.57 -8.20
N LEU A 103 -7.50 1.05 -8.27
CA LEU A 103 -7.22 2.46 -8.55
C LEU A 103 -7.83 2.90 -9.88
N ALA A 104 -7.71 2.07 -10.92
CA ALA A 104 -8.31 2.34 -12.22
C ALA A 104 -9.84 2.44 -12.14
N SER A 105 -10.50 1.66 -11.26
CA SER A 105 -11.94 1.73 -11.04
C SER A 105 -12.39 3.08 -10.45
N PHE A 106 -11.51 3.73 -9.68
CA PHE A 106 -11.68 5.11 -9.20
C PHE A 106 -11.24 6.18 -10.21
N GLY A 107 -10.79 5.79 -11.41
CA GLY A 107 -10.24 6.72 -12.39
C GLY A 107 -8.86 7.26 -12.03
N ILE A 108 -8.16 6.61 -11.08
CA ILE A 108 -6.80 6.93 -10.66
C ILE A 108 -5.81 6.15 -11.51
N SER A 109 -4.96 6.87 -12.26
CA SER A 109 -3.93 6.27 -13.11
C SER A 109 -2.60 6.05 -12.40
N SER A 110 -2.30 6.86 -11.38
CA SER A 110 -1.01 6.86 -10.69
C SER A 110 -1.10 6.24 -9.31
N ALA A 111 -0.41 5.12 -9.10
CA ALA A 111 -0.16 4.57 -7.77
C ALA A 111 0.89 5.40 -7.05
N THR A 112 0.47 6.47 -6.35
CA THR A 112 1.39 7.42 -5.71
C THR A 112 0.77 8.05 -4.46
N LEU A 113 1.60 8.61 -3.60
CA LEU A 113 1.18 9.49 -2.51
C LEU A 113 1.37 10.95 -2.90
N ASP A 114 0.59 11.84 -2.31
CA ASP A 114 0.92 13.26 -2.32
C ASP A 114 1.88 13.57 -1.18
N TRP A 115 3.17 13.54 -1.51
CA TRP A 115 4.31 13.73 -0.59
C TRP A 115 4.32 15.07 0.15
N LYS A 116 3.52 16.05 -0.30
CA LYS A 116 3.44 17.38 0.30
C LYS A 116 2.24 17.55 1.23
N CYS A 117 1.31 16.60 1.19
CA CYS A 117 0.07 16.66 1.95
C CYS A 117 0.12 15.68 3.13
N SER A 118 -0.69 15.97 4.15
CA SER A 118 -0.80 15.09 5.31
C SER A 118 -1.53 13.79 4.97
N PRO A 119 -1.43 12.75 5.82
CA PRO A 119 -2.18 11.51 5.62
C PRO A 119 -3.70 11.70 5.55
N GLU A 120 -4.22 12.71 6.25
CA GLU A 120 -5.66 13.03 6.30
C GLU A 120 -6.15 13.76 5.05
N SER A 121 -5.26 14.12 4.12
CA SER A 121 -5.69 14.69 2.84
C SER A 121 -6.58 13.68 2.08
N PRO A 122 -7.56 14.15 1.28
CA PRO A 122 -8.44 13.25 0.54
C PRO A 122 -7.68 12.24 -0.33
N TRP A 123 -6.59 12.68 -0.97
CA TRP A 123 -5.76 11.78 -1.78
C TRP A 123 -5.06 10.71 -0.94
N ASN A 124 -4.28 11.13 0.06
CA ASN A 124 -3.49 10.19 0.85
C ASN A 124 -4.40 9.25 1.64
N SER A 125 -5.51 9.74 2.21
CA SER A 125 -6.44 8.88 2.95
C SER A 125 -7.05 7.77 2.09
N VAL A 126 -7.41 8.04 0.84
CA VAL A 126 -7.91 7.03 -0.11
C VAL A 126 -6.81 6.03 -0.48
N ILE A 127 -5.63 6.50 -0.87
CA ILE A 127 -4.52 5.61 -1.27
C ILE A 127 -4.06 4.74 -0.09
N LEU A 128 -3.93 5.31 1.10
CA LEU A 128 -3.56 4.59 2.31
C LEU A 128 -4.60 3.52 2.69
N ALA A 129 -5.91 3.84 2.55
CA ALA A 129 -6.97 2.86 2.74
C ALA A 129 -6.87 1.69 1.75
N CYS A 130 -6.64 1.98 0.47
CA CYS A 130 -6.42 0.94 -0.54
C CYS A 130 -5.21 0.07 -0.18
N VAL A 131 -4.07 0.67 0.15
CA VAL A 131 -2.86 -0.07 0.52
C VAL A 131 -3.10 -0.96 1.74
N ALA A 132 -3.71 -0.43 2.80
CA ALA A 132 -4.00 -1.20 4.02
C ALA A 132 -4.96 -2.37 3.76
N LYS A 133 -5.99 -2.16 2.94
CA LYS A 133 -6.91 -3.20 2.49
C LYS A 133 -6.19 -4.33 1.73
N HIS A 134 -5.38 -3.97 0.74
CA HIS A 134 -4.61 -4.93 -0.05
C HIS A 134 -3.56 -5.68 0.78
N TYR A 135 -2.91 -4.98 1.71
CA TYR A 135 -1.98 -5.58 2.65
C TYR A 135 -2.65 -6.67 3.51
N GLU A 136 -3.77 -6.36 4.14
CA GLU A 136 -4.47 -7.34 5.00
C GLU A 136 -4.95 -8.55 4.20
N TRP A 137 -5.45 -8.34 2.98
CA TRP A 137 -5.83 -9.43 2.10
C TRP A 137 -4.63 -10.31 1.70
N ALA A 138 -3.52 -9.71 1.28
CA ALA A 138 -2.29 -10.43 0.94
C ALA A 138 -1.71 -11.19 2.13
N LYS A 139 -1.73 -10.59 3.33
CA LYS A 139 -1.33 -11.22 4.59
C LYS A 139 -2.16 -12.47 4.88
N SER A 140 -3.49 -12.39 4.73
CA SER A 140 -4.40 -13.53 4.95
C SER A 140 -4.14 -14.72 4.02
N ARG A 141 -3.49 -14.47 2.86
CA ARG A 141 -3.06 -15.49 1.90
C ARG A 141 -1.59 -15.91 2.04
N GLY A 142 -0.93 -15.47 3.10
CA GLY A 142 0.45 -15.85 3.39
C GLY A 142 1.49 -15.19 2.48
N ALA A 143 1.19 -14.05 1.85
CA ALA A 143 2.14 -13.31 1.02
C ALA A 143 3.40 -12.87 1.79
N PHE A 144 3.28 -12.72 3.12
CA PHE A 144 4.34 -12.26 4.02
C PHE A 144 4.89 -13.36 4.93
N SER A 145 4.75 -14.64 4.57
CA SER A 145 5.26 -15.75 5.41
C SER A 145 6.77 -15.75 5.63
N MET A 146 7.53 -14.94 4.87
CA MET A 146 8.98 -14.76 5.03
C MET A 146 9.32 -13.69 6.08
N TYR A 147 8.32 -13.00 6.63
CA TYR A 147 8.47 -12.03 7.71
C TYR A 147 7.96 -12.68 9.01
N PRO A 148 8.77 -12.74 10.08
CA PRO A 148 8.33 -13.27 11.37
C PRO A 148 7.43 -12.26 12.10
N ILE A 149 6.21 -12.06 11.59
CA ILE A 149 5.25 -11.09 12.10
C ILE A 149 4.63 -11.62 13.41
N ASN A 150 4.72 -10.82 14.48
CA ASN A 150 3.93 -11.06 15.69
C ASN A 150 2.45 -10.71 15.41
N ILE A 151 1.54 -11.66 15.66
CA ILE A 151 0.10 -11.50 15.45
C ILE A 151 -0.49 -10.33 16.27
N GLU A 152 0.10 -10.00 17.42
CA GLU A 152 -0.32 -8.89 18.29
C GLU A 152 -0.05 -7.51 17.65
N HIS A 153 0.83 -7.45 16.65
CA HIS A 153 1.20 -6.22 15.95
C HIS A 153 0.50 -6.06 14.60
N THR A 154 -0.69 -6.64 14.42
CA THR A 154 -1.36 -6.70 13.12
C THR A 154 -2.74 -6.04 13.11
N GLY A 155 -3.25 -5.72 11.90
CA GLY A 155 -4.60 -5.22 11.68
C GLY A 155 -4.61 -3.93 10.85
N LYS A 156 -5.79 -3.59 10.30
CA LYS A 156 -5.97 -2.43 9.40
C LYS A 156 -5.48 -1.11 10.03
N LEU A 157 -5.83 -0.85 11.30
CA LEU A 157 -5.40 0.36 12.01
C LEU A 157 -3.89 0.42 12.22
N MET A 158 -3.27 -0.71 12.60
CA MET A 158 -1.81 -0.82 12.71
C MET A 158 -1.13 -0.58 11.36
N CYS A 159 -1.72 -1.08 10.28
CA CYS A 159 -1.23 -0.90 8.92
C CYS A 159 -1.29 0.59 8.53
N LEU A 160 -2.47 1.22 8.68
CA LEU A 160 -2.65 2.65 8.41
C LEU A 160 -1.65 3.50 9.19
N GLY A 161 -1.54 3.35 10.51
CA GLY A 161 -0.59 4.12 11.30
C GLY A 161 0.87 3.91 10.84
N THR A 162 1.23 2.71 10.42
CA THR A 162 2.57 2.43 9.86
C THR A 162 2.79 3.15 8.54
N LEU A 163 1.78 3.18 7.68
CA LEU A 163 1.85 3.88 6.39
C LEU A 163 1.86 5.40 6.57
N GLU A 164 1.17 5.95 7.57
CA GLU A 164 1.17 7.39 7.87
C GLU A 164 2.58 7.91 8.21
N ARG A 165 3.50 7.06 8.70
CA ARG A 165 4.90 7.44 8.96
C ARG A 165 5.67 7.90 7.70
N TRP A 166 5.11 7.67 6.53
CA TRP A 166 5.70 8.01 5.23
C TRP A 166 5.41 9.44 4.77
N LEU A 167 4.52 10.17 5.47
CA LEU A 167 4.04 11.51 5.12
C LEU A 167 4.25 12.52 6.26
#